data_AF-A0A8R7TRE1-F1
#
_entry.id   AF-A0A8R7TRE1-F1
#
_cell.length_a   1.000
_cell.length_b   1.000
_cell.length_c   1.000
_cell.angle_alpha   90.00
_cell.angle_beta   90.00
_cell.angle_gamma   90.00
#
_symmetry.space_group_name_H-M   'P 1'
#
loop_
_entity.id
_entity.type
_entity.pdbx_description
1 polymer ?
#
loop_
_entity_poly.entity_id
_entity_poly.type
_entity_poly.pdbx_seq_one_letter_code
_entity_poly.pdbx_strand_id
1 'polypeptide(L)'
;MDLLRVVMVGASGTPYHHGLFFFDLQLPPSYPDAPPQVYYHSFGLRLNPNLYECGTVCLSLLNTFGGEDTEVWSPTTSSLLQVVVSIQGLVLNDQPYYNEAGYETLVGKPEGHRNALPYNENAYLLTLRTMQHLLCRPPRGFEKFVKEHFRRRGRFVLRTCNAWLQENVVDDAHATEATRKHPCSTGLRLALTNVAPSLVAAFAKLGVEGCEEF
;
A
#
# COMPACT_ATOMS: atom_id res chain seq x y z
N MET A 1 19.67 1.87 21.56
CA MET A 1 18.46 1.97 20.73
C MET A 1 18.52 0.83 19.75
N ASP A 2 17.66 -0.16 19.93
CA ASP A 2 17.63 -1.43 19.19
C ASP A 2 16.28 -1.64 18.48
N LEU A 3 15.25 -0.85 18.79
CA LEU A 3 13.96 -0.84 18.08
C LEU A 3 13.72 0.50 17.39
N LEU A 4 13.48 0.45 16.09
CA LEU A 4 13.10 1.60 15.27
C LEU A 4 11.68 1.40 14.71
N ARG A 5 10.93 2.48 14.55
CA ARG A 5 9.66 2.47 13.83
C ARG A 5 9.77 3.38 12.60
N VAL A 6 9.45 2.82 11.45
CA VAL A 6 9.44 3.51 10.15
C VAL A 6 8.00 3.64 9.68
N VAL A 7 7.66 4.81 9.15
CA VAL A 7 6.39 5.04 8.45
C VAL A 7 6.68 5.42 7.00
N MET A 8 6.02 4.74 6.06
CA MET A 8 6.11 5.02 4.63
C MET A 8 4.79 5.57 4.14
N VAL A 9 4.86 6.64 3.36
CA VAL A 9 3.70 7.14 2.60
C VAL A 9 3.68 6.42 1.26
N GLY A 10 2.56 5.79 0.91
CA GLY A 10 2.43 5.11 -0.37
C GLY A 10 2.57 6.07 -1.55
N ALA A 11 3.38 5.67 -2.53
CA ALA A 11 3.76 6.51 -3.65
C ALA A 11 2.60 6.76 -4.63
N SER A 12 2.63 7.91 -5.30
CA SER A 12 1.69 8.21 -6.39
C SER A 12 1.87 7.21 -7.54
N GLY A 13 0.77 6.82 -8.17
CA GLY A 13 0.76 5.82 -9.25
C GLY A 13 0.71 4.37 -8.76
N THR A 14 0.77 4.13 -7.46
CA THR A 14 0.65 2.78 -6.86
C THR A 14 -0.74 2.58 -6.25
N PRO A 15 -1.22 1.34 -6.06
CA PRO A 15 -2.45 1.08 -5.30
C PRO A 15 -2.34 1.50 -3.83
N TYR A 16 -1.14 1.85 -3.36
CA TYR A 16 -0.83 2.25 -1.99
C TYR A 16 -0.97 3.77 -1.76
N HIS A 17 -1.24 4.54 -2.81
CA HIS A 17 -1.18 6.00 -2.80
C HIS A 17 -1.96 6.64 -1.64
N HIS A 18 -1.34 7.64 -0.99
CA HIS A 18 -1.84 8.34 0.20
C HIS A 18 -1.97 7.50 1.48
N GLY A 19 -1.82 6.18 1.41
CA GLY A 19 -1.76 5.29 2.56
C GLY A 19 -0.54 5.56 3.44
N LEU A 20 -0.63 5.13 4.70
CA LEU A 20 0.49 5.07 5.64
C LEU A 20 0.76 3.61 5.98
N PHE A 21 2.02 3.19 5.92
CA PHE A 21 2.45 1.82 6.18
C PHE A 21 3.53 1.85 7.26
N PHE A 22 3.28 1.16 8.36
CA PHE A 22 4.16 1.16 9.53
C PHE A 22 4.94 -0.14 9.63
N PHE A 23 6.23 0.00 9.90
CA PHE A 23 7.17 -1.11 10.07
C PHE A 23 7.98 -0.91 11.34
N ASP A 24 8.12 -1.95 12.14
CA ASP A 24 9.04 -2.00 13.26
C ASP A 24 10.28 -2.78 12.85
N LEU A 25 11.46 -2.18 13.06
CA LEU A 25 12.76 -2.76 12.76
C LEU A 25 13.48 -2.99 14.09
N GLN A 26 13.61 -4.25 14.48
CA GLN A 26 14.40 -4.65 15.64
C GLN A 26 15.80 -5.07 15.21
N LEU A 27 16.82 -4.42 15.76
CA LEU A 27 18.22 -4.79 15.62
C LEU A 27 18.50 -5.93 16.62
N PRO A 28 18.80 -7.16 16.15
CA PRO A 28 19.16 -8.24 17.07
C PRO A 28 20.52 -7.96 17.74
N PRO A 29 20.86 -8.65 18.85
CA PRO A 29 22.18 -8.54 19.47
C PRO A 29 23.34 -8.87 18.53
N SER A 30 23.08 -9.66 17.49
CA SER A 30 24.05 -10.01 16.44
C SER A 30 24.10 -9.02 15.28
N TYR A 31 23.42 -7.86 15.35
CA TYR A 31 23.54 -6.84 14.31
C TYR A 31 24.93 -6.17 14.36
N PRO A 32 25.64 -5.98 13.23
CA PRO A 32 25.19 -6.17 11.84
C PRO A 32 25.48 -7.54 11.21
N ASP A 33 26.03 -8.50 11.94
CA ASP A 33 26.29 -9.86 11.42
C ASP A 33 25.01 -10.57 10.95
N ALA A 34 23.86 -10.26 11.56
CA ALA A 34 22.53 -10.64 11.10
C ALA A 34 21.70 -9.41 10.68
N PRO A 35 20.75 -9.56 9.72
CA PRO A 35 19.86 -8.47 9.33
C PRO A 35 18.92 -8.03 10.46
N PRO A 36 18.32 -6.83 10.35
CA PRO A 36 17.24 -6.43 11.26
C PRO A 36 16.03 -7.36 11.09
N GLN A 37 15.29 -7.59 12.17
CA GLN A 37 13.97 -8.21 12.10
C GLN A 37 12.93 -7.13 11.78
N VAL A 38 12.08 -7.36 10.77
CA VAL A 38 11.09 -6.38 10.33
C VAL A 38 9.68 -6.92 10.54
N TYR A 39 8.84 -6.12 11.19
CA TYR A 39 7.43 -6.40 11.42
C TYR A 39 6.55 -5.33 10.76
N TYR A 40 5.68 -5.73 9.84
CA TYR A 40 4.66 -4.90 9.23
C TYR A 40 3.39 -4.88 10.06
N HIS A 41 2.85 -3.69 10.35
CA HIS A 41 1.56 -3.52 11.01
C HIS A 41 0.41 -3.79 10.02
N SER A 42 0.13 -5.08 9.78
CA SER A 42 -0.79 -5.56 8.74
C SER A 42 -2.27 -5.37 9.03
N PHE A 43 -2.65 -5.26 10.31
CA PHE A 43 -4.04 -5.35 10.76
C PHE A 43 -4.76 -6.64 10.32
N GLY A 44 -4.02 -7.71 10.05
CA GLY A 44 -4.55 -8.97 9.50
C GLY A 44 -4.90 -8.90 8.01
N LEU A 45 -4.42 -7.89 7.28
CA LEU A 45 -4.66 -7.73 5.84
C LEU A 45 -3.44 -8.20 5.03
N ARG A 46 -3.69 -8.96 3.96
CA ARG A 46 -2.66 -9.34 2.97
C ARG A 46 -2.64 -8.35 1.81
N LEU A 47 -1.88 -7.26 2.00
CA LEU A 47 -1.86 -6.11 1.09
C LEU A 47 -0.94 -6.31 -0.14
N ASN A 48 0.06 -7.18 -0.01
CA ASN A 48 1.06 -7.47 -1.04
C ASN A 48 1.56 -8.92 -0.86
N PRO A 49 2.04 -9.63 -1.90
CA PRO A 49 2.57 -10.99 -1.75
C PRO A 49 3.71 -11.09 -0.73
N ASN A 50 4.51 -10.01 -0.59
CA ASN A 50 5.62 -9.93 0.36
C ASN A 50 5.24 -9.33 1.73
N LEU A 51 3.96 -8.94 1.94
CA LEU A 51 3.46 -8.40 3.21
C LEU A 51 2.36 -9.31 3.77
N TYR A 52 2.75 -10.14 4.73
CA TYR A 52 1.88 -11.18 5.27
C TYR A 52 0.90 -10.62 6.32
N GLU A 53 -0.22 -11.32 6.49
CA GLU A 53 -1.23 -10.99 7.51
C GLU A 53 -0.66 -11.06 8.94
N CYS A 54 0.32 -11.92 9.17
CA CYS A 54 1.02 -12.01 10.46
C CYS A 54 2.08 -10.92 10.68
N GLY A 55 2.31 -10.05 9.70
CA GLY A 55 3.29 -8.96 9.76
C GLY A 55 4.68 -9.32 9.24
N THR A 56 4.90 -10.56 8.77
CA THR A 56 6.16 -10.93 8.11
C THR A 56 6.35 -10.13 6.82
N VAL A 57 7.56 -9.60 6.64
CA VAL A 57 8.01 -8.92 5.41
C VAL A 57 9.00 -9.82 4.68
N CYS A 58 8.69 -10.18 3.44
CA CYS A 58 9.59 -10.94 2.57
C CYS A 58 10.51 -10.01 1.79
N LEU A 59 11.81 -10.15 2.04
CA LEU A 59 12.86 -9.44 1.31
C LEU A 59 14.15 -10.25 1.43
N SER A 60 14.91 -10.37 0.33
CA SER A 60 16.20 -11.08 0.32
C SER A 60 17.18 -10.50 1.35
N LEU A 61 17.23 -9.17 1.47
CA LEU A 61 18.01 -8.45 2.50
C LEU A 61 17.62 -8.78 3.95
N LEU A 62 16.49 -9.44 4.18
CA LEU A 62 16.01 -9.84 5.50
C LEU A 62 16.13 -11.36 5.71
N ASN A 63 16.72 -12.09 4.76
CA ASN A 63 16.77 -13.55 4.74
C ASN A 63 15.39 -14.22 4.81
N THR A 64 14.34 -13.53 4.32
CA THR A 64 12.94 -14.01 4.30
C THR A 64 12.40 -14.25 2.89
N PHE A 65 13.25 -14.06 1.87
CA PHE A 65 12.96 -14.33 0.47
C PHE A 65 14.25 -14.79 -0.23
N GLY A 66 14.14 -15.51 -1.35
CA GLY A 66 15.30 -15.88 -2.14
C GLY A 66 15.99 -14.65 -2.74
N GLY A 67 17.30 -14.70 -2.89
CA GLY A 67 18.08 -13.66 -3.56
C GLY A 67 19.51 -14.13 -3.82
N GLU A 68 20.20 -13.44 -4.71
CA GLU A 68 21.57 -13.78 -5.14
C GLU A 68 22.55 -12.62 -4.85
N ASP A 69 23.80 -12.98 -4.57
CA ASP A 69 24.92 -12.04 -4.41
C ASP A 69 24.60 -10.81 -3.53
N THR A 70 24.49 -9.63 -4.17
CA THR A 70 24.33 -8.33 -3.51
C THR A 70 22.89 -8.07 -3.03
N GLU A 71 21.95 -8.97 -3.33
CA GLU A 71 20.58 -8.93 -2.83
C GLU A 71 20.46 -9.48 -1.40
N VAL A 72 21.41 -10.29 -0.97
CA VAL A 72 21.44 -10.90 0.37
C VAL A 72 22.10 -9.95 1.38
N TRP A 73 21.69 -10.03 2.65
CA TRP A 73 22.27 -9.21 3.70
C TRP A 73 23.79 -9.41 3.82
N SER A 74 24.53 -8.31 3.82
CA SER A 74 25.96 -8.27 4.05
C SER A 74 26.27 -7.35 5.24
N PRO A 75 26.94 -7.84 6.29
CA PRO A 75 27.30 -7.02 7.47
C PRO A 75 28.17 -5.80 7.13
N THR A 76 28.89 -5.85 6.01
CA THR A 76 29.87 -4.82 5.62
C THR A 76 29.31 -3.77 4.65
N THR A 77 28.28 -4.12 3.87
CA THR A 77 27.76 -3.27 2.79
C THR A 77 26.28 -2.93 2.93
N SER A 78 25.50 -3.76 3.61
CA SER A 78 24.06 -3.51 3.76
C SER A 78 23.78 -2.47 4.85
N SER A 79 22.64 -1.80 4.73
CA SER A 79 22.21 -0.78 5.69
C SER A 79 20.71 -0.80 5.93
N LEU A 80 20.27 -0.20 7.05
CA LEU A 80 18.84 -0.02 7.32
C LEU A 80 18.17 0.85 6.24
N LEU A 81 18.89 1.83 5.68
CA LEU A 81 18.39 2.63 4.57
C LEU A 81 18.10 1.76 3.35
N GLN A 82 18.99 0.82 3.02
CA GLN A 82 18.78 -0.11 1.91
C GLN A 82 17.50 -0.93 2.12
N VAL A 83 17.28 -1.48 3.33
CA VAL A 83 16.05 -2.21 3.67
C VAL A 83 14.81 -1.33 3.46
N VAL A 84 14.81 -0.10 3.97
CA VAL A 84 13.68 0.85 3.85
C VAL A 84 13.40 1.19 2.38
N VAL A 85 14.44 1.49 1.60
CA VAL A 85 14.30 1.81 0.17
C VAL A 85 13.84 0.59 -0.63
N SER A 86 14.33 -0.60 -0.31
CA SER A 86 13.89 -1.85 -0.95
C SER A 86 12.42 -2.16 -0.67
N ILE A 87 11.90 -1.94 0.54
CA ILE A 87 10.46 -2.06 0.80
C ILE A 87 9.68 -1.04 -0.05
N GLN A 88 10.14 0.20 -0.11
CA GLN A 88 9.45 1.24 -0.88
C GLN A 88 9.44 0.96 -2.39
N GLY A 89 10.57 0.49 -2.96
CA GLY A 89 10.73 0.30 -4.40
C GLY A 89 10.29 -1.07 -4.92
N LEU A 90 10.54 -2.13 -4.15
CA LEU A 90 10.27 -3.51 -4.58
C LEU A 90 8.92 -4.02 -4.06
N VAL A 91 8.50 -3.61 -2.86
CA VAL A 91 7.26 -4.10 -2.25
C VAL A 91 6.09 -3.17 -2.55
N LEU A 92 6.22 -1.88 -2.25
CA LEU A 92 5.14 -0.90 -2.42
C LEU A 92 5.12 -0.26 -3.83
N ASN A 93 5.24 -1.08 -4.88
CA ASN A 93 5.29 -0.65 -6.28
C ASN A 93 3.89 -0.55 -6.95
N ASP A 94 3.85 -0.20 -8.25
CA ASP A 94 2.62 0.00 -9.04
C ASP A 94 2.03 -1.28 -9.64
N GLN A 95 2.78 -2.40 -9.63
CA GLN A 95 2.33 -3.70 -10.14
C GLN A 95 2.58 -4.85 -9.14
N PRO A 96 2.05 -4.76 -7.89
CA PRO A 96 2.33 -5.72 -6.83
C PRO A 96 1.86 -7.15 -7.08
N TYR A 97 1.04 -7.40 -8.11
CA TYR A 97 0.70 -8.75 -8.56
C TYR A 97 1.95 -9.55 -8.94
N TYR A 98 2.95 -8.92 -9.57
CA TYR A 98 4.17 -9.60 -10.03
C TYR A 98 5.22 -9.81 -8.92
N ASN A 99 4.93 -9.36 -7.70
CA ASN A 99 5.78 -9.66 -6.54
C ASN A 99 5.62 -11.09 -6.03
N GLU A 100 4.60 -11.82 -6.52
CA GLU A 100 4.41 -13.23 -6.20
C GLU A 100 5.47 -14.07 -6.90
N ALA A 101 6.04 -15.03 -6.18
CA ALA A 101 7.13 -15.83 -6.69
C ALA A 101 6.72 -16.60 -7.95
N GLY A 102 7.49 -16.46 -9.03
CA GLY A 102 7.24 -17.12 -10.32
C GLY A 102 6.36 -16.30 -11.28
N TYR A 103 5.75 -15.20 -10.81
CA TYR A 103 4.90 -14.35 -11.66
C TYR A 103 5.70 -13.37 -12.52
N GLU A 104 7.02 -13.28 -12.34
CA GLU A 104 7.92 -12.49 -13.19
C GLU A 104 7.82 -12.95 -14.65
N THR A 105 7.60 -14.25 -14.85
CA THR A 105 7.39 -14.84 -16.18
C THR A 105 6.07 -14.43 -16.84
N LEU A 106 5.13 -13.83 -16.10
CA LEU A 106 3.84 -13.35 -16.59
C LEU A 106 3.88 -11.89 -17.05
N VAL A 107 4.97 -11.17 -16.79
CA VAL A 107 5.14 -9.78 -17.22
C VAL A 107 5.04 -9.70 -18.75
N GLY A 108 4.22 -8.77 -19.25
CA GLY A 108 3.97 -8.59 -20.68
C GLY A 108 3.05 -9.64 -21.32
N LYS A 109 2.61 -10.66 -20.57
CA LYS A 109 1.69 -11.68 -21.08
C LYS A 109 0.22 -11.27 -20.86
N PRO A 110 -0.70 -11.63 -21.78
CA PRO A 110 -2.13 -11.32 -21.62
C PRO A 110 -2.74 -11.83 -20.31
N GLU A 111 -2.31 -13.00 -19.85
CA GLU A 111 -2.74 -13.59 -18.59
C GLU A 111 -2.30 -12.75 -17.37
N GLY A 112 -1.05 -12.29 -17.34
CA GLY A 112 -0.54 -11.41 -16.30
C GLY A 112 -1.32 -10.10 -16.24
N HIS A 113 -1.53 -9.47 -17.40
CA HIS A 113 -2.32 -8.23 -17.49
C HIS A 113 -3.76 -8.39 -17.02
N ARG A 114 -4.40 -9.53 -17.33
CA ARG A 114 -5.77 -9.82 -16.89
C ARG A 114 -5.90 -9.89 -15.37
N ASN A 115 -4.89 -10.42 -14.68
CA ASN A 115 -4.92 -10.63 -13.23
C ASN A 115 -4.33 -9.46 -12.43
N ALA A 116 -3.42 -8.68 -13.02
CA ALA A 116 -2.79 -7.55 -12.35
C ALA A 116 -3.77 -6.43 -12.00
N LEU A 117 -4.73 -6.13 -12.89
CA LEU A 117 -5.75 -5.11 -12.64
C LEU A 117 -6.61 -5.40 -11.39
N PRO A 118 -7.32 -6.55 -11.29
CA PRO A 118 -8.12 -6.84 -10.10
C PRO A 118 -7.27 -6.95 -8.83
N TYR A 119 -6.01 -7.38 -8.93
CA TYR A 119 -5.10 -7.37 -7.79
C TYR A 119 -4.83 -5.93 -7.30
N ASN A 120 -4.51 -5.00 -8.20
CA ASN A 120 -4.29 -3.59 -7.86
C ASN A 120 -5.53 -2.93 -7.25
N GLU A 121 -6.71 -3.20 -7.82
CA GLU A 121 -7.98 -2.71 -7.27
C GLU A 121 -8.22 -3.22 -5.85
N ASN A 122 -7.98 -4.52 -5.61
CA ASN A 122 -8.08 -5.10 -4.27
C ASN A 122 -7.03 -4.51 -3.32
N ALA A 123 -5.78 -4.35 -3.74
CA ALA A 123 -4.72 -3.73 -2.95
C ALA A 123 -5.07 -2.28 -2.56
N TYR A 124 -5.72 -1.53 -3.45
CA TYR A 124 -6.24 -0.20 -3.14
C TYR A 124 -7.36 -0.25 -2.09
N LEU A 125 -8.33 -1.16 -2.21
CA LEU A 125 -9.38 -1.34 -1.21
C LEU A 125 -8.81 -1.70 0.17
N LEU A 126 -7.78 -2.57 0.21
CA LEU A 126 -7.08 -2.91 1.45
C LEU A 126 -6.27 -1.72 1.99
N THR A 127 -5.75 -0.87 1.12
CA THR A 127 -5.12 0.40 1.52
C THR A 127 -6.14 1.32 2.21
N LEU A 128 -7.36 1.47 1.67
CA LEU A 128 -8.44 2.23 2.33
C LEU A 128 -8.81 1.65 3.70
N ARG A 129 -8.90 0.31 3.82
CA ARG A 129 -9.14 -0.36 5.11
C ARG A 129 -8.00 -0.12 6.10
N THR A 130 -6.75 -0.13 5.63
CA THR A 130 -5.57 0.21 6.44
C THR A 130 -5.68 1.64 6.98
N MET A 131 -6.13 2.60 6.16
CA MET A 131 -6.39 3.97 6.63
C MET A 131 -7.44 3.98 7.76
N GLN A 132 -8.55 3.25 7.60
CA GLN A 132 -9.59 3.15 8.64
C GLN A 132 -9.03 2.57 9.95
N HIS A 133 -8.23 1.49 9.87
CA HIS A 133 -7.57 0.92 11.04
C HIS A 133 -6.65 1.92 11.73
N LEU A 134 -5.84 2.67 10.97
CA LEU A 134 -4.93 3.67 11.52
C LEU A 134 -5.65 4.87 12.15
N LEU A 135 -6.80 5.28 11.61
CA LEU A 135 -7.63 6.33 12.20
C LEU A 135 -8.21 5.91 13.55
N CYS A 136 -8.57 4.63 13.69
CA CYS A 136 -9.11 4.07 14.93
C CYS A 136 -8.02 3.70 15.94
N ARG A 137 -6.89 3.16 15.48
CA ARG A 137 -5.80 2.59 16.28
C ARG A 137 -4.43 3.00 15.70
N PRO A 138 -4.08 4.29 15.77
CA PRO A 138 -2.75 4.75 15.35
C PRO A 138 -1.65 4.11 16.22
N PRO A 139 -0.47 3.80 15.65
CA PRO A 139 0.67 3.35 16.45
C PRO A 139 1.06 4.39 17.49
N ARG A 140 1.43 3.92 18.69
CA ARG A 140 1.80 4.79 19.82
C ARG A 140 2.88 5.80 19.42
N GLY A 141 2.66 7.07 19.72
CA GLY A 141 3.57 8.18 19.39
C GLY A 141 3.37 8.77 17.99
N PHE A 142 2.55 8.14 17.14
CA PHE A 142 2.23 8.62 15.79
C PHE A 142 0.80 9.15 15.65
N GLU A 143 0.04 9.27 16.75
CA GLU A 143 -1.37 9.68 16.74
C GLU A 143 -1.56 11.04 16.06
N LYS A 144 -0.70 12.01 16.41
CA LYS A 144 -0.74 13.34 15.78
C LYS A 144 -0.33 13.30 14.31
N PHE A 145 0.69 12.51 13.97
CA PHE A 145 1.18 12.38 12.60
C PHE A 145 0.12 11.77 11.68
N VAL A 146 -0.50 10.67 12.09
CA VAL A 146 -1.58 9.99 11.36
C VAL A 146 -2.76 10.93 11.13
N LYS A 147 -3.21 11.63 12.18
CA LYS A 147 -4.31 12.59 12.08
C LYS A 147 -3.99 13.72 11.11
N GLU A 148 -2.82 14.35 11.21
CA GLU A 148 -2.47 15.49 10.35
C GLU A 148 -2.24 15.05 8.89
N HIS A 149 -1.66 13.87 8.67
CA HIS A 149 -1.51 13.30 7.32
C HIS A 149 -2.88 13.12 6.66
N PHE A 150 -3.82 12.44 7.32
CA PHE A 150 -5.14 12.21 6.76
C PHE A 150 -6.01 13.46 6.73
N ARG A 151 -5.81 14.43 7.62
CA ARG A 151 -6.45 15.76 7.51
C ARG A 151 -6.07 16.46 6.21
N ARG A 152 -4.80 16.40 5.81
CA ARG A 152 -4.29 17.02 4.57
C ARG A 152 -4.58 16.22 3.32
N ARG A 153 -4.52 14.89 3.42
CA ARG A 153 -4.60 13.97 2.27
C ARG A 153 -5.99 13.39 2.03
N GLY A 154 -6.85 13.37 3.04
CA GLY A 154 -8.17 12.72 3.00
C GLY A 154 -9.05 13.20 1.84
N ARG A 155 -9.04 14.51 1.54
CA ARG A 155 -9.80 15.06 0.40
C ARG A 155 -9.39 14.45 -0.95
N PHE A 156 -8.12 14.11 -1.13
CA PHE A 156 -7.63 13.50 -2.37
C PHE A 156 -8.05 12.03 -2.45
N VAL A 157 -8.03 11.31 -1.32
CA VAL A 157 -8.53 9.93 -1.22
C VAL A 157 -10.02 9.89 -1.56
N LEU A 158 -10.82 10.80 -1.01
CA LEU A 158 -12.25 10.90 -1.30
C LEU A 158 -12.52 11.23 -2.77
N ARG A 159 -11.77 12.17 -3.36
CA ARG A 159 -11.87 12.48 -4.80
C ARG A 159 -11.60 11.26 -5.68
N THR A 160 -10.57 10.46 -5.38
CA THR A 160 -10.29 9.23 -6.12
C THR A 160 -11.43 8.22 -5.98
N CYS A 161 -11.97 8.03 -4.76
CA CYS A 161 -13.10 7.14 -4.55
C CYS A 161 -14.36 7.62 -5.31
N ASN A 162 -14.64 8.91 -5.30
CA ASN A 162 -15.77 9.51 -6.02
C ASN A 162 -15.63 9.35 -7.53
N ALA A 163 -14.45 9.60 -8.10
CA ALA A 163 -14.20 9.41 -9.52
C ALA A 163 -14.55 7.96 -9.95
N TRP A 164 -14.12 6.96 -9.18
CA TRP A 164 -14.40 5.56 -9.48
C TRP A 164 -15.85 5.13 -9.26
N LEU A 165 -16.58 5.82 -8.38
CA LEU A 165 -18.03 5.62 -8.19
C LEU A 165 -18.85 6.29 -9.31
N GLN A 166 -18.40 7.43 -9.83
CA GLN A 166 -19.12 8.26 -10.81
C GLN A 166 -18.84 7.91 -12.28
N GLU A 167 -17.89 7.02 -12.59
CA GLU A 167 -17.51 6.59 -13.96
C GLU A 167 -18.65 5.94 -14.81
N ASN A 168 -19.91 6.04 -14.38
CA ASN A 168 -21.11 5.65 -15.12
C ASN A 168 -22.14 6.79 -15.33
N VAL A 169 -21.83 8.07 -15.08
CA VAL A 169 -22.78 9.17 -15.38
C VAL A 169 -22.67 9.69 -16.83
N VAL A 170 -21.66 9.26 -17.59
CA VAL A 170 -21.50 9.71 -18.98
C VAL A 170 -21.58 8.51 -19.93
N ASP A 171 -22.81 8.20 -20.33
CA ASP A 171 -23.13 7.43 -21.52
C ASP A 171 -23.00 8.36 -22.75
N ASP A 172 -21.84 9.00 -22.95
CA ASP A 172 -21.59 9.79 -24.17
C ASP A 172 -20.83 8.95 -25.19
N ALA A 173 -21.49 8.73 -26.32
CA ALA A 173 -21.00 8.04 -27.51
C ALA A 173 -19.81 8.73 -28.22
N HIS A 174 -19.10 9.67 -27.57
CA HIS A 174 -18.08 10.54 -28.19
C HIS A 174 -16.77 10.71 -27.41
N ALA A 175 -16.44 9.86 -26.44
CA ALA A 175 -15.13 9.92 -25.79
C ALA A 175 -14.00 9.42 -26.72
N THR A 176 -13.05 10.29 -27.03
CA THR A 176 -11.82 9.98 -27.79
C THR A 176 -10.90 9.01 -27.05
N GLU A 177 -10.12 8.22 -27.81
CA GLU A 177 -9.30 7.09 -27.32
C GLU A 177 -8.31 7.41 -26.19
N ALA A 178 -7.94 8.68 -26.00
CA ALA A 178 -6.95 9.11 -25.00
C ALA A 178 -7.46 9.08 -23.55
N THR A 179 -8.79 9.02 -23.34
CA THR A 179 -9.42 9.10 -22.00
C THR A 179 -9.68 7.71 -21.39
N ARG A 180 -9.39 6.62 -22.11
CA ARG A 180 -9.52 5.24 -21.62
C ARG A 180 -8.33 4.85 -20.72
N LYS A 181 -8.10 5.54 -19.61
CA LYS A 181 -7.10 5.11 -18.62
C LYS A 181 -7.79 4.43 -17.44
N HIS A 182 -7.92 3.11 -17.60
CA HIS A 182 -8.43 2.10 -16.68
C HIS A 182 -9.88 2.25 -16.24
N PRO A 183 -10.84 1.58 -16.92
CA PRO A 183 -12.20 1.52 -16.41
C PRO A 183 -12.18 0.82 -15.04
N CYS A 184 -12.67 1.51 -14.01
CA CYS A 184 -12.94 0.93 -12.70
C CYS A 184 -13.79 -0.34 -12.89
N SER A 185 -13.33 -1.49 -12.38
CA SER A 185 -14.12 -2.71 -12.48
C SER A 185 -15.43 -2.60 -11.70
N THR A 186 -16.46 -3.30 -12.17
CA THR A 186 -17.74 -3.38 -11.44
C THR A 186 -17.54 -3.91 -10.01
N GLY A 187 -16.56 -4.82 -9.82
CA GLY A 187 -16.21 -5.38 -8.51
C GLY A 187 -15.63 -4.33 -7.57
N LEU A 188 -14.67 -3.53 -8.05
CA LEU A 188 -14.09 -2.43 -7.29
C LEU A 188 -15.17 -1.41 -6.87
N ARG A 189 -16.03 -1.02 -7.81
CA ARG A 189 -17.12 -0.08 -7.55
C ARG A 189 -18.07 -0.58 -6.46
N LEU A 190 -18.51 -1.83 -6.56
CA LEU A 190 -19.37 -2.45 -5.56
C LEU A 190 -18.68 -2.59 -4.19
N ALA A 191 -17.37 -2.81 -4.16
CA ALA A 191 -16.63 -2.82 -2.90
C ALA A 191 -16.52 -1.41 -2.30
N LEU A 192 -16.33 -0.38 -3.13
CA LEU A 192 -16.24 1.01 -2.68
C LEU A 192 -17.55 1.52 -2.08
N THR A 193 -18.72 1.13 -2.59
CA THR A 193 -20.01 1.54 -1.99
C THR A 193 -20.13 1.09 -0.53
N ASN A 194 -19.44 0.00 -0.15
CA ASN A 194 -19.41 -0.49 1.23
C ASN A 194 -18.31 0.17 2.08
N VAL A 195 -17.13 0.43 1.51
CA VAL A 195 -15.97 0.94 2.27
C VAL A 195 -16.02 2.47 2.42
N ALA A 196 -16.46 3.18 1.39
CA ALA A 196 -16.38 4.64 1.33
C ALA A 196 -17.19 5.36 2.43
N PRO A 197 -18.45 4.98 2.74
CA PRO A 197 -19.22 5.69 3.78
C PRO A 197 -18.54 5.69 5.15
N SER A 198 -17.94 4.56 5.54
CA SER A 198 -17.20 4.46 6.80
C SER A 198 -15.91 5.30 6.77
N LEU A 199 -15.25 5.42 5.62
CA LEU A 199 -14.05 6.24 5.47
C LEU A 199 -14.39 7.74 5.53
N VAL A 200 -15.46 8.16 4.85
CA VAL A 200 -15.99 9.54 4.89
C VAL A 200 -16.34 9.92 6.33
N ALA A 201 -17.07 9.07 7.04
CA ALA A 201 -17.41 9.32 8.45
C ALA A 201 -16.16 9.48 9.34
N ALA A 202 -15.10 8.71 9.07
CA ALA A 202 -13.84 8.83 9.80
C ALA A 202 -13.09 10.13 9.45
N PHE A 203 -13.07 10.54 8.18
CA PHE A 203 -12.45 11.78 7.72
C PHE A 203 -13.22 13.04 8.14
N ALA A 204 -14.55 12.99 8.17
CA ALA A 204 -15.39 14.08 8.67
C ALA A 204 -15.08 14.39 10.15
N LYS A 205 -14.89 13.35 10.98
CA LYS A 205 -14.46 13.50 12.39
C LYS A 205 -13.08 14.14 12.55
N LEU A 206 -12.23 14.09 11.51
CA LEU A 206 -10.92 14.74 11.49
C LEU A 206 -10.96 16.18 10.96
N GLY A 207 -12.11 16.66 10.48
CA GLY A 207 -12.23 17.96 9.82
C GLY A 207 -11.55 18.00 8.45
N VAL A 208 -11.61 16.90 7.67
CA VAL A 208 -11.16 16.88 6.28
C VAL A 208 -12.14 17.67 5.41
N GLU A 209 -11.64 18.65 4.66
CA GLU A 209 -12.43 19.41 3.68
C GLU A 209 -12.99 18.51 2.57
N GLY A 210 -14.20 18.80 2.10
CA GLY A 210 -14.84 18.08 0.98
C GLY A 210 -15.50 16.76 1.35
N CYS A 211 -15.63 16.44 2.64
CA CYS A 211 -16.43 15.28 3.07
C CYS A 211 -17.94 15.46 2.80
N GLU A 212 -18.43 16.71 2.73
CA GLU A 212 -19.84 17.03 2.45
C GLU A 212 -20.19 16.91 0.97
N GLU A 213 -19.17 16.83 0.09
CA GLU A 213 -19.33 16.65 -1.37
C GLU A 213 -19.34 15.15 -1.77
N PHE A 214 -19.32 14.24 -0.78
CA PHE A 214 -19.30 12.79 -0.97
C PHE A 214 -20.66 12.15 -0.68
#